data_AF-A0A6J4H3W4-F1
#
_entry.id   AF-A0A6J4H3W4-F1
#
_cell.length_a   1.000
_cell.length_b   1.000
_cell.length_c   1.000
_cell.angle_alpha   90.00
_cell.angle_beta   90.00
_cell.angle_gamma   90.00
#
_symmetry.space_group_name_H-M   'P 1'
#
loop_
_entity.id
_entity.type
_entity.pdbx_description
1 polymer ?
#
loop_
_entity_poly.entity_id
_entity_poly.type
_entity_poly.pdbx_seq_one_letter_code
_entity_poly.pdbx_strand_id
1 'polypeptide(L)' 'MPTLPALDVPVIAAPMAGGPSTPALVAAAAGAGGMGFLAGGYLSAAALDTQLDDLAARSARPFGVNLFLPGPPAPDPAAR' A
#
# COMPACT_ATOMS: atom_id res chain seq x y z
N MET A 1 -3.29 -15.81 -4.35
CA MET A 1 -2.62 -14.49 -4.36
C MET A 1 -1.36 -14.63 -5.18
N PRO A 2 -1.05 -13.69 -6.09
CA PRO A 2 0.23 -13.71 -6.80
C PRO A 2 1.34 -13.54 -5.77
N THR A 3 2.28 -14.48 -5.77
CA THR A 3 3.53 -14.33 -5.03
C THR A 3 4.41 -13.31 -5.77
N LEU A 4 5.33 -12.63 -5.07
CA LEU A 4 6.28 -11.68 -5.72
C LEU A 4 6.97 -12.22 -7.00
N PRO A 5 7.29 -13.53 -7.13
CA PRO A 5 7.81 -14.12 -8.37
C PRO A 5 6.85 -14.11 -9.57
N ALA A 6 5.58 -13.75 -9.40
CA ALA A 6 4.56 -13.73 -10.46
C ALA A 6 4.38 -12.34 -11.10
N LEU A 7 5.16 -11.34 -10.70
CA LEU A 7 5.15 -10.02 -11.34
C LEU A 7 5.99 -10.04 -12.63
N ASP A 8 5.48 -9.41 -13.69
CA ASP A 8 6.23 -9.22 -14.94
C ASP A 8 7.47 -8.35 -14.72
N VAL A 9 7.37 -7.40 -13.78
CA VAL A 9 8.46 -6.54 -13.33
C VAL A 9 8.57 -6.69 -11.80
N PRO A 10 9.73 -7.13 -11.25
CA PRO A 10 9.90 -7.37 -9.82
C PRO A 10 10.10 -6.06 -9.03
N VAL A 11 9.19 -5.10 -9.20
CA VAL A 11 9.20 -3.78 -8.60
C VAL A 11 7.90 -3.54 -7.85
N ILE A 12 8.03 -3.06 -6.62
CA ILE A 12 6.92 -2.63 -5.77
C ILE A 12 6.98 -1.11 -5.63
N ALA A 13 5.91 -0.41 -6.00
CA ALA A 13 5.77 1.00 -5.67
C ALA A 13 5.45 1.12 -4.17
N ALA A 14 6.38 1.72 -3.42
CA ALA A 14 6.29 1.79 -1.97
C ALA A 14 5.04 2.54 -1.48
N PRO A 15 4.42 2.09 -0.37
CA PRO A 15 3.38 2.86 0.30
C PRO A 15 4.00 4.09 0.99
N MET A 16 3.61 5.27 0.54
CA MET A 16 4.08 6.57 1.03
C MET A 16 2.89 7.32 1.64
N ALA A 17 2.75 7.18 2.97
CA ALA A 17 1.73 7.92 3.72
C ALA A 17 1.91 9.43 3.53
N GLY A 18 0.81 10.18 3.48
CA GLY A 18 0.82 11.63 3.28
C GLY A 18 0.51 12.10 1.84
N GLY A 19 -0.02 11.22 0.98
CA GLY A 19 -0.60 11.61 -0.31
C GLY A 19 0.01 11.00 -1.59
N PRO A 20 1.31 10.67 -1.69
CA PRO A 20 1.88 10.17 -2.95
C PRO A 20 1.30 8.83 -3.43
N SER A 21 0.92 7.91 -2.53
CA SER A 21 0.32 6.61 -2.87
C SER A 21 -1.17 6.71 -3.21
N THR A 22 -1.50 7.41 -4.30
CA THR A 22 -2.89 7.54 -4.79
C THR A 22 -3.38 6.25 -5.48
N PRO A 23 -4.71 6.02 -5.59
CA PRO A 23 -5.27 4.93 -6.39
C PRO A 23 -4.78 4.91 -7.83
N ALA A 24 -4.61 6.09 -8.45
CA ALA A 24 -4.07 6.20 -9.80
C ALA A 24 -2.62 5.70 -9.91
N LEU A 25 -1.76 6.03 -8.94
CA LEU A 25 -0.38 5.54 -8.92
C LEU A 25 -0.33 4.02 -8.74
N VAL A 26 -1.15 3.48 -7.83
CA VAL A 26 -1.21 2.04 -7.56
C VAL A 26 -1.67 1.27 -8.80
N ALA A 27 -2.72 1.73 -9.46
CA ALA A 27 -3.19 1.17 -10.72
C ALA A 27 -2.14 1.25 -11.82
N ALA A 28 -1.43 2.37 -11.95
CA ALA A 28 -0.37 2.54 -12.95
C ALA A 28 0.81 1.58 -12.73
N ALA A 29 1.26 1.41 -11.48
CA ALA A 29 2.32 0.46 -11.14
C ALA A 29 1.93 -0.98 -11.49
N ALA A 30 0.69 -1.38 -11.16
CA ALA A 30 0.16 -2.68 -11.54
C ALA A 30 0.01 -2.84 -13.06
N GLY A 31 -0.43 -1.80 -13.76
CA GLY A 31 -0.53 -1.74 -15.22
C GLY A 31 0.81 -1.93 -15.93
N ALA A 32 1.89 -1.41 -15.33
CA ALA A 32 3.26 -1.54 -15.83
C ALA A 32 3.91 -2.92 -15.56
N GLY A 33 3.21 -3.85 -14.92
CA GLY A 33 3.71 -5.20 -14.62
C GLY A 33 4.38 -5.34 -13.25
N GLY A 34 4.49 -4.25 -12.49
CA GLY A 34 4.89 -4.25 -11.08
C GLY A 34 3.69 -4.42 -10.13
N MET A 35 3.89 -4.06 -8.86
CA MET A 35 2.82 -4.03 -7.85
C MET A 35 2.76 -2.67 -7.15
N GLY A 36 1.57 -2.08 -7.07
CA GLY A 36 1.36 -0.86 -6.29
C GLY A 36 0.82 -1.15 -4.88
N PHE A 37 1.15 -0.30 -3.92
CA PHE A 37 0.59 -0.34 -2.57
C PHE A 37 -0.12 0.96 -2.19
N LEU A 38 -1.35 0.84 -1.67
CA LEU A 38 -2.04 1.94 -1.00
C LEU A 38 -1.50 2.12 0.42
N ALA A 39 -1.35 3.37 0.86
CA ALA A 39 -0.97 3.69 2.23
C ALA A 39 -2.23 3.85 3.10
N GLY A 40 -2.63 2.79 3.79
CA GLY A 40 -3.84 2.76 4.64
C GLY A 40 -3.58 3.05 6.11
N GLY A 41 -2.33 2.94 6.59
CA GLY A 41 -1.99 3.00 8.02
C GLY A 41 -2.34 4.30 8.76
N TYR A 42 -2.67 5.38 8.03
CA TYR A 42 -3.06 6.67 8.60
C TYR A 42 -4.51 7.06 8.27
N LEU A 43 -5.22 6.25 7.48
CA LEU A 43 -6.58 6.54 7.03
C LEU A 43 -7.60 6.02 8.06
N SER A 44 -8.76 6.67 8.12
CA SER A 44 -9.94 6.04 8.70
C SER A 44 -10.39 4.88 7.82
N ALA A 45 -11.14 3.93 8.39
CA ALA A 45 -11.69 2.81 7.63
C ALA A 45 -12.54 3.27 6.43
N ALA A 46 -13.40 4.27 6.61
CA ALA A 46 -14.23 4.82 5.54
C ALA A 46 -13.40 5.48 4.42
N ALA A 47 -12.33 6.19 4.78
CA ALA A 47 -11.45 6.80 3.79
C ALA A 47 -10.65 5.74 3.00
N LEU A 48 -10.23 4.66 3.68
CA LEU A 48 -9.59 3.53 3.02
C LEU A 48 -10.58 2.83 2.07
N ASP A 49 -11.81 2.60 2.51
CA ASP A 49 -12.87 1.97 1.70
C ASP A 49 -13.13 2.76 0.40
N THR A 50 -13.25 4.08 0.50
CA THR A 50 -13.38 4.96 -0.67
C THR A 50 -12.18 4.84 -1.64
N GLN A 51 -10.96 4.70 -1.12
CA GLN A 51 -9.79 4.52 -1.98
C GLN A 51 -9.73 3.13 -2.62
N LEU A 52 -10.23 2.10 -1.93
CA LEU A 52 -10.32 0.75 -2.47
C LEU A 52 -11.33 0.68 -3.61
N ASP A 53 -12.49 1.34 -3.48
CA ASP A 53 -13.49 1.45 -4.54
C ASP A 53 -12.94 2.17 -5.77
N ASP A 54 -12.25 3.30 -5.59
CA ASP A 54 -11.61 4.04 -6.69
C ASP A 54 -10.53 3.19 -7.38
N LEU A 55 -9.73 2.43 -6.61
CA LEU A 55 -8.72 1.54 -7.18
C LEU A 55 -9.34 0.37 -7.96
N ALA A 56 -10.39 -0.24 -7.43
CA ALA A 56 -11.12 -1.34 -8.09
C ALA A 56 -11.73 -0.88 -9.43
N ALA A 57 -12.18 0.37 -9.52
CA ALA A 57 -12.66 0.94 -10.77
C ALA A 57 -11.55 1.17 -11.82
N ARG A 58 -10.30 1.30 -11.40
CA ARG A 58 -9.14 1.59 -12.27
C ARG A 58 -8.37 0.37 -12.71
N SER A 59 -8.37 -0.71 -11.92
CA SER A 59 -7.54 -1.88 -12.17
C SER A 59 -8.17 -3.14 -11.60
N ALA A 60 -8.20 -4.19 -12.42
CA ALA A 60 -8.49 -5.56 -11.97
C ALA A 60 -7.23 -6.31 -11.52
N ARG A 61 -6.04 -5.67 -11.57
CA ARG A 61 -4.78 -6.29 -11.17
C ARG A 61 -4.59 -6.27 -9.66
N PRO A 62 -3.89 -7.28 -9.10
CA PRO A 62 -3.55 -7.34 -7.68
C PRO A 62 -2.79 -6.09 -7.21
N PHE A 63 -3.09 -5.66 -5.99
CA PHE A 63 -2.40 -4.57 -5.30
C PHE A 63 -2.23 -4.90 -3.82
N GLY A 64 -1.36 -4.15 -3.14
CA GLY A 64 -1.16 -4.24 -1.70
C GLY A 64 -1.79 -3.08 -0.93
N VAL A 65 -2.00 -3.28 0.36
CA VAL A 65 -2.39 -2.22 1.30
C VAL A 65 -1.43 -2.26 2.49
N ASN A 66 -0.87 -1.12 2.84
CA ASN A 66 0.03 -0.96 3.97
C ASN A 66 -0.73 -0.40 5.18
N LEU A 67 -0.66 -1.11 6.32
CA LEU A 67 -1.24 -0.72 7.60
C LEU A 67 -0.15 -0.55 8.66
N PHE A 68 -0.36 0.37 9.60
CA PHE A 68 0.52 0.49 10.76
C PHE A 68 0.00 -0.41 11.87
N LEU A 69 0.90 -1.24 12.42
CA LEU A 69 0.65 -2.05 13.60
C LEU A 69 1.67 -1.64 14.68
N PRO A 70 1.41 -0.55 15.43
CA PRO A 70 2.30 -0.12 16.49
C PRO A 70 2.37 -1.20 17.58
N GLY A 71 3.59 -1.60 17.94
CA GLY A 71 3.87 -2.48 19.07
C GLY A 71 4.03 -1.71 20.39
N PRO A 72 4.34 -2.40 21.49
CA PRO A 72 4.76 -1.74 22.71
C PRO A 72 5.97 -0.82 22.42
N PRO A 73 6.08 0.33 23.13
CA PRO A 73 7.21 1.22 22.94
C PRO A 73 8.52 0.46 23.13
N ALA A 74 9.51 0.76 22.30
CA ALA A 74 10.85 0.24 22.52
C ALA A 74 11.35 0.64 23.91
N PRO A 75 12.13 -0.20 24.61
CA PRO A 75 12.73 0.17 25.88
C PRO A 75 13.51 1.47 25.72
N ASP A 76 13.34 2.40 26.65
CA ASP A 76 14.08 3.66 26.64
C ASP A 76 15.58 3.38 26.81
N PRO A 77 16.43 3.71 25.83
CA PRO A 77 17.88 3.54 25.94
C PRO A 77 18.49 4.35 27.09
N ALA A 78 17.82 5.42 27.53
CA ALA A 78 18.26 6.31 28.59
C ALA A 78 17.83 5.89 30.00
N ALA A 79 16.98 4.87 30.15
CA ALA A 79 16.50 4.38 31.45
C ALA A 79 17.50 3.46 32.19
N ARG A 80 18.82 3.61 31.92
CA ARG A 80 19.89 2.83 32.55
C ARG A 80 20.48 3.51 33.77
#